data_AF-A0A497MCR5-F1
#
_entry.id   AF-A0A497MCR5-F1
#
_cell.length_a   1.000
_cell.length_b   1.000
_cell.length_c   1.000
_cell.angle_alpha   90.00
_cell.angle_beta   90.00
_cell.angle_gamma   90.00
#
_symmetry.space_group_name_H-M   'P 1'
#
loop_
_entity.id
_entity.type
_entity.pdbx_description
1 polymer ?
#
loop_
_entity_poly.entity_id
_entity_poly.type
_entity_poly.pdbx_seq_one_letter_code
_entity_poly.pdbx_strand_id
1 'polypeptide(L)'
;LSLNEPFGITPIEAMAAGCIPIAPKSGGIPEYMPPDLLYSSSSEAAEKITSKIGLEDYDLKMKLKRIASRFTEEKFRVRFMAYVKMLENLLF
;
A
#
# COMPACT_ATOMS: atom_id res chain seq x y z
N LEU A 1 11.85 0.20 -5.17
CA LEU A 1 10.66 -0.66 -5.31
C LEU A 1 10.98 -1.75 -6.30
N SER A 2 10.75 -3.01 -5.93
CA SER A 2 10.99 -4.15 -6.83
C SER A 2 9.73 -4.44 -7.65
N LEU A 3 9.90 -4.92 -8.88
CA LEU A 3 8.79 -5.54 -9.62
C LEU A 3 8.40 -6.86 -8.93
N ASN A 4 7.12 -7.19 -8.96
CA ASN A 4 6.54 -8.39 -8.35
C ASN A 4 6.86 -8.55 -6.85
N GLU A 5 7.03 -7.45 -6.13
CA GLU A 5 7.23 -7.48 -4.69
C GLU A 5 5.98 -8.04 -4.00
N PRO A 6 6.10 -9.07 -3.13
CA PRO A 6 4.93 -9.71 -2.52
C PRO A 6 4.07 -8.75 -1.69
N PHE A 7 4.69 -7.75 -1.05
CA PHE A 7 3.97 -6.80 -0.21
C PHE A 7 4.23 -5.34 -0.59
N GLY A 8 5.49 -4.90 -0.65
CA GLY A 8 5.76 -3.46 -0.78
C GLY A 8 5.53 -2.75 0.54
N ILE A 9 6.45 -2.87 1.50
CA ILE A 9 6.35 -2.07 2.73
C ILE A 9 6.68 -0.59 2.48
N THR A 10 7.60 -0.31 1.56
CA THR A 10 8.06 1.06 1.27
C THR A 10 6.94 2.02 0.83
N PRO A 11 5.99 1.65 -0.06
CA PRO A 11 4.85 2.51 -0.36
C PRO A 11 3.94 2.75 0.85
N ILE A 12 3.74 1.74 1.72
CA ILE A 12 2.97 1.89 2.96
C ILE A 12 3.63 2.90 3.90
N GLU A 13 4.95 2.82 4.09
CA GLU A 13 5.72 3.75 4.92
C GLU A 13 5.65 5.17 4.37
N ALA A 14 5.80 5.34 3.05
CA ALA A 14 5.67 6.63 2.39
C ALA A 14 4.26 7.23 2.59
N MET A 15 3.21 6.42 2.44
CA MET A 15 1.83 6.84 2.69
C MET A 15 1.61 7.25 4.16
N ALA A 16 2.17 6.49 5.11
CA ALA A 16 2.10 6.82 6.54
C ALA A 16 2.79 8.16 6.85
N ALA A 17 3.92 8.44 6.20
CA ALA A 17 4.64 9.70 6.28
C ALA A 17 3.88 10.89 5.64
N GLY A 18 2.79 10.64 4.90
CA GLY A 18 2.00 11.67 4.22
C GLY A 18 2.48 11.98 2.79
N CYS A 19 3.30 11.11 2.22
CA CYS A 19 3.68 11.16 0.81
C CYS A 19 2.62 10.50 -0.07
N ILE A 20 2.61 10.86 -1.36
CA ILE A 20 1.80 10.23 -2.40
C ILE A 20 2.74 9.38 -3.28
N PRO A 21 2.98 8.10 -2.95
CA PRO A 21 3.86 7.28 -3.75
C PRO A 21 3.20 6.89 -5.09
N ILE A 22 4.03 6.80 -6.13
CA ILE A 22 3.70 6.18 -7.41
C ILE A 22 4.43 4.84 -7.45
N ALA A 23 3.71 3.72 -7.61
CA ALA A 23 4.27 2.38 -7.41
C ALA A 23 3.91 1.42 -8.57
N PRO A 24 4.67 0.34 -8.80
CA PRO A 24 4.41 -0.54 -9.92
C PRO A 24 3.10 -1.33 -9.71
N LYS A 25 2.35 -1.51 -10.80
CA LYS A 25 1.14 -2.35 -10.88
C LYS A 25 1.53 -3.84 -10.96
N SER A 26 2.23 -4.33 -9.94
CA SER A 26 2.75 -5.70 -9.90
C SER A 26 2.88 -6.21 -8.46
N GLY A 27 2.91 -7.53 -8.28
CA GLY A 27 3.01 -8.14 -6.94
C GLY A 27 1.77 -7.85 -6.08
N GLY A 28 1.96 -7.67 -4.77
CA GLY A 28 0.87 -7.39 -3.83
C GLY A 28 0.48 -5.92 -3.68
N ILE A 29 1.24 -4.99 -4.28
CA ILE A 29 0.98 -3.54 -4.21
C ILE A 29 -0.44 -3.17 -4.72
N PRO A 30 -0.95 -3.73 -5.83
CA PRO A 30 -2.30 -3.42 -6.33
C PRO A 30 -3.45 -3.78 -5.39
N GLU A 31 -3.22 -4.63 -4.37
CA GLU A 31 -4.27 -5.05 -3.43
C GLU A 31 -4.73 -3.94 -2.49
N TYR A 32 -3.87 -2.93 -2.26
CA TYR A 32 -4.15 -1.85 -1.30
C TYR A 32 -3.99 -0.45 -1.89
N MET A 33 -3.23 -0.28 -2.96
CA MET A 33 -2.94 1.04 -3.51
C MET A 33 -4.06 1.49 -4.47
N PRO A 34 -4.46 2.78 -4.47
CA PRO A 34 -5.38 3.32 -5.47
C PRO A 34 -4.86 3.11 -6.91
N PRO A 35 -5.71 2.68 -7.87
CA PRO A 35 -5.29 2.43 -9.26
C PRO A 35 -4.58 3.60 -9.96
N ASP A 36 -4.99 4.84 -9.65
CA ASP A 36 -4.41 6.04 -10.25
C ASP A 36 -2.97 6.31 -9.83
N LEU A 37 -2.47 5.63 -8.80
CA LEU A 37 -1.09 5.73 -8.32
C LEU A 37 -0.22 4.55 -8.77
N LEU A 38 -0.79 3.60 -9.53
CA LEU A 38 -0.10 2.40 -10.00
C LEU A 38 0.39 2.56 -11.44
N TYR A 39 1.62 2.19 -11.78
CA TYR A 39 2.13 2.25 -13.16
C TYR A 39 2.53 0.88 -13.72
N SER A 40 2.37 0.68 -15.02
CA SER A 40 2.81 -0.52 -15.75
C SER A 40 4.04 -0.28 -16.64
N SER A 41 4.42 0.98 -16.86
CA SER A 41 5.60 1.37 -17.66
C SER A 41 6.31 2.59 -17.08
N SER A 42 7.55 2.81 -17.50
CA SER A 42 8.31 4.01 -17.11
C SER A 42 7.67 5.31 -17.63
N SER A 43 7.07 5.30 -18.82
CA SER A 43 6.33 6.47 -19.35
C SER A 43 5.14 6.81 -18.47
N GLU A 44 4.32 5.81 -18.13
CA GLU A 44 3.16 6.01 -17.24
C GLU A 44 3.58 6.48 -15.84
N ALA A 45 4.71 5.96 -15.33
CA ALA A 45 5.26 6.44 -14.07
C ALA A 45 5.62 7.93 -14.15
N ALA A 46 6.33 8.35 -15.20
CA ALA A 46 6.70 9.74 -15.41
C ALA A 46 5.49 10.66 -15.55
N GLU A 47 4.47 10.25 -16.31
CA GLU A 47 3.20 10.98 -16.46
C GLU A 47 2.48 11.16 -15.12
N LYS A 48 2.39 10.09 -14.32
CA LYS A 48 1.73 10.13 -13.00
C LYS A 48 2.49 10.98 -11.99
N ILE A 49 3.83 10.90 -11.98
CA ILE A 49 4.66 11.76 -11.14
C ILE A 49 4.46 13.23 -11.52
N THR A 50 4.53 13.54 -12.82
CA THR A 50 4.41 14.92 -13.33
C THR A 50 3.03 15.51 -13.08
N SER A 51 1.96 14.70 -13.17
CA SER A 51 0.60 15.19 -12.88
C SER A 51 0.34 15.45 -11.40
N LYS A 52 1.19 14.95 -10.48
CA LYS A 52 1.02 15.11 -9.03
C LYS A 52 2.07 15.97 -8.35
N ILE A 53 3.18 16.28 -9.02
CA ILE A 53 4.23 17.11 -8.46
C ILE A 53 3.72 18.53 -8.20
N GLY A 54 4.01 19.08 -7.01
CA GLY A 54 3.57 20.41 -6.62
C GLY A 54 2.08 20.57 -6.29
N LEU A 55 1.27 19.51 -6.44
CA LEU A 55 -0.14 19.54 -6.04
C LEU A 55 -0.29 19.19 -4.56
N GLU A 56 -0.89 20.11 -3.81
CA GLU A 56 -1.38 19.88 -2.45
C GLU A 56 -2.73 19.16 -2.51
N ASP A 57 -2.69 17.82 -2.47
CA ASP A 57 -3.89 16.98 -2.41
C ASP A 57 -4.05 16.39 -1.00
N TYR A 58 -4.63 17.18 -0.11
CA TYR A 58 -4.79 16.82 1.31
C TYR A 58 -5.71 15.61 1.52
N ASP A 59 -6.79 15.52 0.74
CA ASP A 59 -7.75 14.42 0.82
C ASP A 59 -7.11 13.09 0.41
N LEU A 60 -6.31 13.10 -0.66
CA LEU A 60 -5.54 11.93 -1.06
C LEU A 60 -4.51 11.56 0.00
N LYS A 61 -3.74 12.52 0.54
CA LYS A 61 -2.78 12.25 1.63
C LYS A 61 -3.48 11.60 2.84
N MET A 62 -4.65 12.10 3.24
CA MET A 62 -5.43 11.52 4.34
C MET A 62 -5.97 10.12 4.01
N LYS A 63 -6.47 9.90 2.79
CA LYS A 63 -6.89 8.58 2.32
C LYS A 63 -5.74 7.58 2.38
N LEU A 64 -4.55 7.97 1.92
CA LEU A 64 -3.36 7.14 1.94
C LEU A 64 -2.89 6.82 3.37
N LYS A 65 -2.87 7.81 4.26
CA LYS A 65 -2.59 7.55 5.70
C LYS A 65 -3.58 6.55 6.31
N ARG A 66 -4.87 6.66 5.97
CA ARG A 66 -5.90 5.70 6.43
C ARG A 66 -5.63 4.28 5.91
N ILE A 67 -5.26 4.13 4.63
CA ILE A 67 -4.87 2.83 4.07
C ILE A 67 -3.64 2.28 4.81
N ALA A 68 -2.58 3.08 4.96
CA ALA A 68 -1.35 2.67 5.65
C ALA A 68 -1.60 2.21 7.09
N SER A 69 -2.52 2.89 7.79
CA SER A 69 -2.89 2.52 9.16
C SER A 69 -3.43 1.09 9.31
N ARG A 70 -3.85 0.42 8.23
CA ARG A 70 -4.33 -0.97 8.26
C ARG A 70 -3.20 -1.99 8.38
N PHE A 71 -1.96 -1.59 8.15
CA PHE A 71 -0.78 -2.44 8.02
C PHE A 71 0.25 -2.25 9.14
N THR A 72 -0.18 -1.72 10.29
CA THR A 72 0.66 -1.67 11.50
C THR A 72 1.02 -3.08 11.99
N GLU A 73 2.20 -3.24 12.56
CA GLU A 73 2.65 -4.50 13.16
C GLU A 73 1.65 -5.07 14.19
N GLU A 74 1.08 -4.21 15.04
CA GLU A 74 0.07 -4.59 16.03
C GLU A 74 -1.15 -5.26 15.36
N LYS A 75 -1.74 -4.62 14.35
CA LYS A 75 -2.88 -5.20 13.59
C LYS A 75 -2.51 -6.49 12.88
N PHE A 76 -1.29 -6.59 12.34
CA PHE A 76 -0.81 -7.84 11.73
C PHE A 76 -0.79 -8.95 12.78
N ARG A 77 -0.15 -8.70 13.94
CA ARG A 77 -0.04 -9.67 15.04
C ARG A 77 -1.41 -10.14 15.54
N VAL A 78 -2.32 -9.21 15.80
CA VAL A 78 -3.68 -9.52 16.29
C VAL A 78 -4.43 -10.40 15.27
N ARG A 79 -4.42 -10.03 13.99
CA ARG A 79 -5.11 -10.79 12.94
C ARG A 79 -4.49 -12.16 12.71
N PHE A 80 -3.16 -12.23 12.66
CA PHE A 80 -2.44 -13.48 12.48
C PHE A 80 -2.80 -14.48 13.59
N MET A 81 -2.74 -14.04 14.85
CA MET A 81 -3.10 -14.89 15.98
C MET A 81 -4.57 -15.29 15.98
N ALA A 82 -5.48 -14.42 15.52
CA ALA A 82 -6.89 -14.76 15.37
C ALA A 82 -7.08 -15.90 14.35
N TYR A 83 -6.37 -15.85 13.21
CA TYR A 83 -6.43 -16.93 12.22
C TYR A 83 -5.83 -18.24 12.75
N VAL A 84 -4.70 -18.19 13.46
CA VAL A 84 -4.10 -19.39 14.09
C VAL A 84 -5.09 -20.05 15.04
N LYS A 85 -5.70 -19.29 15.96
CA LYS A 85 -6.70 -19.80 16.90
C LYS A 85 -7.94 -20.36 16.22
N MET A 86 -8.39 -19.70 15.15
CA MET A 86 -9.52 -20.20 14.36
C MET A 86 -9.21 -21.56 13.73
N LEU A 87 -8.01 -21.74 13.21
CA LEU A 87 -7.57 -23.00 12.62
C LEU A 87 -7.39 -24.10 13.68
N GLU A 88 -6.84 -23.77 14.86
CA GLU A 88 -6.76 -24.70 15.99
C GLU A 88 -8.15 -25.24 16.36
N ASN A 89 -9.15 -24.36 16.50
CA ASN A 89 -10.53 -24.75 16.83
C ASN A 89 -11.26 -25.52 15.72
N LEU A 90 -10.78 -25.49 14.48
CA LEU A 90 -11.36 -26.24 13.37
C LEU A 90 -10.76 -27.65 13.24
N LEU A 91 -9.54 -27.84 13.73
CA LEU A 91 -8.77 -29.07 13.60
C LEU A 91 -8.84 -29.96 14.85
N PHE A 92 -9.23 -29.42 16.00
CA PHE A 92 -9.38 -30.11 17.28
C PHE A 92 -10.76 -29.84 17.89
#